data_AF-A0A3Q9G405-F1
#
_entry.id   AF-A0A3Q9G405-F1
#
_cell.length_a   1.000
_cell.length_b   1.000
_cell.length_c   1.000
_cell.angle_alpha   90.00
_cell.angle_beta   90.00
_cell.angle_gamma   90.00
#
_symmetry.space_group_name_H-M   'P 1'
#
loop_
_entity.id
_entity.type
_entity.pdbx_description
1 polymer ?
#
loop_
_entity_poly.entity_id
_entity_poly.type
_entity_poly.pdbx_seq_one_letter_code
_entity_poly.pdbx_strand_id
1 'polypeptide(L)'
;MAGLHVGRIVAKLQRPIHTRMSPHPPADPIDPVPVVLGSTLVTQVNETTCGAAVLLMLEATGDPALARTLEEDPDRIRSYQLEIHERITKDAVGPIDWPKRFGSPPWTLAREARFPGVTYKAHALDDSTEQGRAILQSVWNANATGIPVPLYTGGNSRLGLDTAIPRHVVLAVPPAKQTRTSNMRIYEPSSGMLYDVPFEDLLNRKTKHRALGNWTHVVWAVLPEPTGTE
;
A
#
# COMPACT_ATOMS: atom_id res chain seq x y z
N MET A 1 -28.72 14.68 41.34
CA MET A 1 -27.42 14.38 40.69
C MET A 1 -27.61 13.11 39.88
N ALA A 2 -27.99 13.25 38.62
CA ALA A 2 -28.40 12.15 37.74
C ALA A 2 -27.51 12.16 36.48
N GLY A 3 -27.04 10.97 36.10
CA GLY A 3 -26.05 10.76 35.04
C GLY A 3 -26.57 10.86 33.61
N LEU A 4 -25.63 10.97 32.67
CA LEU A 4 -25.80 10.79 31.22
C LEU A 4 -24.83 9.66 30.82
N HIS A 5 -25.27 8.42 30.57
CA HIS A 5 -25.87 7.86 29.35
C HIS A 5 -25.04 7.98 28.07
N VAL A 6 -24.41 6.84 27.76
CA VAL A 6 -23.82 6.40 26.50
C VAL A 6 -24.93 6.24 25.44
N GLY A 7 -24.71 6.74 24.21
CA GLY A 7 -25.48 6.33 23.04
C GLY A 7 -25.73 7.42 21.98
N ARG A 8 -25.22 7.15 20.75
CA ARG A 8 -25.51 7.84 19.46
C ARG A 8 -24.89 9.25 19.36
N ILE A 9 -24.03 9.53 18.38
CA ILE A 9 -24.40 9.81 16.99
C ILE A 9 -23.35 9.20 16.03
N VAL A 10 -23.69 8.04 15.49
CA VAL A 10 -23.41 7.71 14.08
C VAL A 10 -24.43 8.51 13.26
N ALA A 11 -24.01 9.04 12.11
CA ALA A 11 -24.74 9.92 11.17
C ALA A 11 -24.42 11.41 11.30
N LYS A 12 -23.27 11.83 10.75
CA LYS A 12 -23.06 13.14 10.09
C LYS A 12 -21.71 13.19 9.36
N LEU A 13 -21.45 12.22 8.48
CA LEU A 13 -20.33 12.26 7.53
C LEU A 13 -20.79 11.81 6.14
N GLN A 14 -21.81 12.48 5.61
CA GLN A 14 -22.12 12.50 4.19
C GLN A 14 -22.37 13.94 3.78
N ARG A 15 -21.28 14.66 3.55
CA ARG A 15 -21.27 15.77 2.60
C ARG A 15 -20.16 15.45 1.62
N PRO A 16 -20.45 15.22 0.33
CA PRO A 16 -19.41 15.10 -0.67
C PRO A 16 -18.71 16.45 -0.74
N ILE A 17 -17.47 16.52 -0.28
CA ILE A 17 -16.59 17.64 -0.61
C ILE A 17 -16.22 17.42 -2.09
N HIS A 18 -17.01 17.99 -2.99
CA HIS A 18 -16.60 18.15 -4.39
C HIS A 18 -15.53 19.24 -4.44
N THR A 19 -14.30 18.90 -4.05
CA THR A 19 -13.15 19.73 -4.44
C THR A 19 -12.95 19.49 -5.93
N ARG A 20 -13.39 20.45 -6.75
CA ARG A 20 -13.05 20.50 -8.17
C ARG A 20 -11.53 20.66 -8.24
N MET A 21 -10.82 19.57 -8.50
CA MET A 21 -9.39 19.59 -8.77
C MET A 21 -9.19 20.36 -10.07
N SER A 22 -8.72 21.60 -9.97
CA SER A 22 -8.22 22.33 -11.14
C SER A 22 -7.00 21.60 -11.70
N PRO A 23 -6.80 21.56 -13.03
CA PRO A 23 -5.57 21.04 -13.61
C PRO A 23 -4.42 21.93 -13.11
N HIS A 24 -3.62 21.38 -12.19
CA HIS A 24 -2.40 22.03 -11.74
C HIS A 24 -1.35 21.85 -12.85
N PRO A 25 -0.59 22.90 -13.23
CA PRO A 25 0.58 22.72 -14.08
C PRO A 25 1.52 21.68 -13.43
N PRO A 26 2.29 20.90 -14.20
CA PRO A 26 3.23 19.94 -13.63
C PRO A 26 4.25 20.71 -12.79
N ALA A 27 4.09 20.67 -11.48
CA ALA A 27 5.12 21.11 -10.55
C ALA A 27 6.35 20.23 -10.76
N ASP A 28 7.56 20.81 -10.63
CA ASP A 28 8.82 20.10 -10.82
C ASP A 28 8.78 18.69 -10.18
N PRO A 29 9.25 17.64 -10.86
CA PRO A 29 9.31 16.31 -10.27
C PRO A 29 10.06 16.42 -8.94
N ILE A 30 9.41 16.06 -7.82
CA ILE A 30 10.18 15.82 -6.60
C ILE A 30 10.98 14.57 -6.90
N ASP A 31 12.30 14.69 -6.85
CA ASP A 31 13.18 13.55 -7.05
C ASP A 31 12.81 12.43 -6.06
N PRO A 32 12.79 11.17 -6.50
CA PRO A 32 12.50 10.06 -5.61
C PRO A 32 13.47 10.06 -4.42
N VAL A 33 12.94 9.85 -3.22
CA VAL A 33 13.71 9.89 -1.98
C VAL A 33 14.07 8.46 -1.56
N PRO A 34 15.35 8.13 -1.30
CA PRO A 34 15.71 6.80 -0.82
C PRO A 34 15.15 6.53 0.57
N VAL A 35 14.64 5.31 0.79
CA VAL A 35 14.23 4.82 2.11
C VAL A 35 15.39 4.09 2.75
N VAL A 36 15.94 4.70 3.79
CA VAL A 36 17.09 4.16 4.52
C VAL A 36 16.68 3.86 5.97
N LEU A 37 17.00 2.66 6.46
CA LEU A 37 16.94 2.32 7.87
C LEU A 37 18.38 2.07 8.36
N GLY A 38 18.82 2.84 9.34
CA GLY A 38 20.23 2.90 9.73
C GLY A 38 21.10 3.37 8.57
N SER A 39 21.93 2.47 8.04
CA SER A 39 22.78 2.73 6.86
C SER A 39 22.34 1.97 5.59
N THR A 40 21.22 1.24 5.66
CA THR A 40 20.79 0.33 4.60
C THR A 40 19.62 0.90 3.81
N LEU A 41 19.79 0.99 2.49
CA LEU A 41 18.68 1.22 1.56
C LEU A 41 17.72 0.03 1.62
N VAL A 42 16.48 0.26 2.04
CA VAL A 42 15.50 -0.81 2.20
C VAL A 42 14.96 -1.19 0.82
N THR A 43 15.48 -2.28 0.28
CA THR A 43 15.04 -2.89 -0.98
C THR A 43 14.50 -4.30 -0.75
N GLN A 44 13.72 -4.80 -1.68
CA GLN A 44 13.33 -6.21 -1.69
C GLN A 44 14.55 -7.11 -1.88
N VAL A 45 14.59 -8.24 -1.16
CA VAL A 45 15.70 -9.21 -1.25
C VAL A 45 15.89 -9.80 -2.66
N ASN A 46 14.81 -10.10 -3.38
CA ASN A 46 14.83 -10.60 -4.76
C ASN A 46 13.51 -10.25 -5.48
N GLU A 47 13.37 -10.61 -6.75
CA GLU A 47 12.23 -10.25 -7.61
C GLU A 47 10.85 -10.72 -7.11
N THR A 48 10.78 -11.67 -6.18
CA THR A 48 9.51 -12.19 -5.63
C THR A 48 9.20 -11.69 -4.22
N THR A 49 10.09 -10.95 -3.57
CA THR A 49 9.90 -10.49 -2.18
C THR A 49 9.33 -9.08 -2.04
N CYS A 50 8.82 -8.47 -3.12
CA CYS A 50 8.20 -7.14 -3.07
C CYS A 50 7.07 -7.06 -2.02
N GLY A 51 6.18 -8.06 -1.94
CA GLY A 51 5.13 -8.13 -0.93
C GLY A 51 5.65 -8.23 0.50
N ALA A 52 6.76 -8.94 0.70
CA ALA A 52 7.38 -9.06 2.02
C ALA A 52 8.07 -7.76 2.47
N ALA A 53 8.75 -7.07 1.56
CA ALA A 53 9.29 -5.73 1.82
C ALA A 53 8.17 -4.73 2.17
N VAL A 54 7.05 -4.78 1.45
CA VAL A 54 5.87 -3.96 1.72
C VAL A 54 5.27 -4.24 3.10
N LEU A 55 5.13 -5.51 3.47
CA LEU A 55 4.64 -5.87 4.81
C LEU A 55 5.61 -5.43 5.91
N LEU A 56 6.92 -5.62 5.73
CA LEU A 56 7.91 -5.15 6.70
C LEU A 56 7.80 -3.64 6.94
N MET A 57 7.71 -2.85 5.87
CA MET A 57 7.57 -1.38 5.99
C MET A 57 6.22 -0.96 6.57
N LEU A 58 5.14 -1.67 6.24
CA LEU A 58 3.81 -1.45 6.82
C LEU A 58 3.86 -1.70 8.34
N GLU A 59 4.44 -2.82 8.76
CA GLU A 59 4.59 -3.19 10.18
C GLU A 59 5.47 -2.18 10.92
N ALA A 60 6.65 -1.85 10.38
CA ALA A 60 7.57 -0.89 10.98
C ALA A 60 6.96 0.53 11.10
N THR A 61 6.05 0.90 10.21
CA THR A 61 5.32 2.18 10.32
C THR A 61 4.35 2.18 11.52
N GLY A 62 3.79 1.03 11.88
CA GLY A 62 2.86 0.87 12.99
C GLY A 62 3.50 0.45 14.31
N ASP A 63 4.74 -0.03 14.29
CA ASP A 63 5.49 -0.54 15.45
C ASP A 63 6.84 0.18 15.61
N PRO A 64 6.92 1.19 16.50
CA PRO A 64 8.16 1.91 16.77
C PRO A 64 9.28 1.05 17.35
N ALA A 65 8.98 -0.08 18.00
CA ALA A 65 10.01 -0.98 18.53
C ALA A 65 10.65 -1.79 17.39
N LEU A 66 9.84 -2.27 16.45
CA LEU A 66 10.32 -2.89 15.23
C LEU A 66 11.16 -1.91 14.40
N ALA A 67 10.66 -0.68 14.18
CA ALA A 67 11.41 0.35 13.44
C ALA A 67 12.81 0.57 14.03
N ARG A 68 12.92 0.80 15.35
CA ARG A 68 14.22 0.95 16.03
C ARG A 68 15.11 -0.27 15.87
N THR A 69 14.53 -1.47 16.01
CA THR A 69 15.29 -2.71 15.84
C THR A 69 15.92 -2.82 14.45
N LEU A 70 15.20 -2.42 13.39
CA LEU A 70 15.71 -2.44 12.02
C LEU A 70 16.74 -1.33 11.75
N GLU A 71 16.63 -0.19 12.44
CA GLU A 71 17.62 0.89 12.37
C GLU A 71 18.92 0.52 13.07
N GLU A 72 18.84 -0.15 14.24
CA GLU A 72 19.98 -0.58 15.04
C GLU A 72 20.70 -1.80 14.44
N ASP A 73 19.95 -2.72 13.83
CA ASP A 73 20.48 -3.93 13.19
C ASP A 73 19.90 -4.12 11.78
N PRO A 74 20.43 -3.38 10.77
CA PRO A 74 19.92 -3.44 9.41
C PRO A 74 20.09 -4.81 8.73
N ASP A 75 20.96 -5.69 9.20
CA ASP A 75 21.12 -7.05 8.67
C ASP A 75 19.84 -7.88 8.87
N ARG A 76 19.04 -7.54 9.89
CA ARG A 76 17.75 -8.19 10.15
C ARG A 76 16.72 -7.91 9.07
N ILE A 77 16.81 -6.81 8.32
CA ILE A 77 15.86 -6.45 7.26
C ILE A 77 15.71 -7.62 6.27
N ARG A 78 16.84 -8.22 5.87
CA ARG A 78 16.84 -9.36 4.94
C ARG A 78 16.14 -10.58 5.55
N SER A 79 16.49 -10.93 6.79
CA SER A 79 15.91 -12.10 7.48
C SER A 79 14.40 -11.94 7.70
N TYR A 80 13.96 -10.76 8.15
CA TYR A 80 12.53 -10.46 8.31
C TYR A 80 11.75 -10.59 7.00
N GLN A 81 12.28 -10.07 5.88
CA GLN A 81 11.63 -10.22 4.59
C GLN A 81 11.51 -11.68 4.16
N LEU A 82 12.53 -12.51 4.41
CA LEU A 82 12.47 -13.93 4.08
C LEU A 82 11.43 -14.67 4.93
N GLU A 83 11.39 -14.41 6.24
CA GLU A 83 10.38 -14.97 7.14
C GLU A 83 8.96 -14.55 6.77
N ILE A 84 8.76 -13.26 6.46
CA ILE A 84 7.47 -12.76 5.96
C ILE A 84 7.10 -13.44 4.64
N HIS A 85 8.06 -13.58 3.71
CA HIS A 85 7.82 -14.21 2.41
C HIS A 85 7.41 -15.69 2.54
N GLU A 86 7.92 -16.39 3.54
CA GLU A 86 7.47 -17.74 3.87
C GLU A 86 6.04 -17.75 4.40
N ARG A 87 5.69 -16.85 5.32
CA ARG A 87 4.33 -16.78 5.88
C ARG A 87 3.27 -16.38 4.85
N ILE A 88 3.57 -15.38 4.02
CA ILE A 88 2.63 -14.82 3.04
C ILE A 88 2.37 -15.78 1.87
N THR A 89 3.28 -16.70 1.59
CA THR A 89 3.08 -17.72 0.55
C THR A 89 2.43 -18.99 1.07
N LYS A 90 2.40 -19.19 2.39
CA LYS A 90 1.86 -20.40 3.02
C LYS A 90 0.33 -20.41 3.08
N ASP A 91 -0.26 -21.59 2.92
CA ASP A 91 -1.71 -21.84 3.09
C ASP A 91 -2.56 -20.80 2.35
N ALA A 92 -2.17 -20.51 1.11
CA ALA A 92 -2.75 -19.43 0.33
C ALA A 92 -4.08 -19.83 -0.30
N VAL A 93 -4.25 -21.10 -0.66
CA VAL A 93 -5.51 -21.64 -1.19
C VAL A 93 -5.90 -22.85 -0.34
N GLY A 94 -6.48 -22.58 0.83
CA GLY A 94 -6.66 -23.60 1.85
C GLY A 94 -5.30 -24.12 2.34
N PRO A 95 -5.04 -25.43 2.37
CA PRO A 95 -3.75 -26.00 2.80
C PRO A 95 -2.66 -25.95 1.71
N ILE A 96 -2.91 -25.29 0.58
CA ILE A 96 -1.99 -25.25 -0.56
C ILE A 96 -1.19 -23.95 -0.54
N ASP A 97 0.13 -24.10 -0.51
CA ASP A 97 1.07 -22.97 -0.62
C ASP A 97 1.00 -22.32 -2.01
N TRP A 98 1.12 -21.01 -2.04
CA TRP A 98 1.31 -20.24 -3.25
C TRP A 98 2.71 -20.51 -3.82
N PRO A 99 2.86 -20.76 -5.13
CA PRO A 99 4.19 -20.89 -5.72
C PRO A 99 5.00 -19.61 -5.54
N LYS A 100 6.07 -19.68 -4.73
CA LYS A 100 6.92 -18.52 -4.36
C LYS A 100 7.41 -17.69 -5.57
N ARG A 101 7.58 -18.33 -6.73
CA ARG A 101 7.97 -17.67 -8.00
C ARG A 101 6.97 -16.61 -8.49
N PHE A 102 5.73 -16.61 -7.98
CA PHE A 102 4.69 -15.65 -8.32
C PHE A 102 4.54 -14.56 -7.26
N GLY A 103 5.49 -14.44 -6.33
CA GLY A 103 5.44 -13.48 -5.24
C GLY A 103 4.33 -13.82 -4.24
N SER A 104 3.60 -12.81 -3.78
CA SER A 104 2.51 -12.95 -2.80
C SER A 104 1.15 -12.71 -3.43
N PRO A 105 0.13 -13.53 -3.12
CA PRO A 105 -1.23 -13.23 -3.54
C PRO A 105 -1.89 -12.15 -2.64
N PRO A 106 -2.82 -11.33 -3.17
CA PRO A 106 -3.41 -10.21 -2.43
C PRO A 106 -4.12 -10.59 -1.12
N TRP A 107 -4.81 -11.72 -1.09
CA TRP A 107 -5.58 -12.15 0.07
C TRP A 107 -4.71 -12.64 1.23
N THR A 108 -3.59 -13.33 0.96
CA THR A 108 -2.65 -13.67 2.04
C THR A 108 -1.85 -12.47 2.49
N LEU A 109 -1.53 -11.52 1.59
CA LEU A 109 -0.94 -10.25 2.01
C LEU A 109 -1.86 -9.52 2.99
N ALA A 110 -3.15 -9.44 2.68
CA ALA A 110 -4.15 -8.86 3.58
C ALA A 110 -4.22 -9.62 4.92
N ARG A 111 -4.18 -10.96 4.88
CA ARG A 111 -4.16 -11.81 6.08
C ARG A 111 -2.92 -11.57 6.96
N GLU A 112 -1.76 -11.36 6.36
CA GLU A 112 -0.49 -11.16 7.07
C GLU A 112 -0.23 -9.70 7.46
N ALA A 113 -0.91 -8.73 6.86
CA ALA A 113 -0.72 -7.32 7.18
C ALA A 113 -1.06 -7.01 8.65
N ARG A 114 -0.15 -6.31 9.34
CA ARG A 114 -0.32 -5.90 10.74
C ARG A 114 -0.12 -4.40 10.88
N PHE A 115 -1.18 -3.70 11.28
CA PHE A 115 -1.11 -2.29 11.66
C PHE A 115 -2.09 -2.05 12.82
N PRO A 116 -1.73 -1.26 13.86
CA PRO A 116 -2.59 -1.08 15.02
C PRO A 116 -4.01 -0.57 14.66
N GLY A 117 -5.02 -1.19 15.26
CA GLY A 117 -6.43 -0.76 15.16
C GLY A 117 -7.16 -1.11 13.85
N VAL A 118 -6.51 -1.84 12.93
CA VAL A 118 -7.12 -2.24 11.65
C VAL A 118 -6.80 -3.67 11.27
N THR A 119 -7.73 -4.30 10.58
CA THR A 119 -7.50 -5.49 9.76
C THR A 119 -7.47 -5.09 8.29
N TYR A 120 -6.88 -5.89 7.42
CA TYR A 120 -6.81 -5.58 6.00
C TYR A 120 -7.66 -6.53 5.17
N LYS A 121 -8.26 -6.00 4.09
CA LYS A 121 -8.94 -6.77 3.05
C LYS A 121 -8.44 -6.40 1.67
N ALA A 122 -8.38 -7.40 0.81
CA ALA A 122 -7.90 -7.24 -0.55
C ALA A 122 -9.09 -6.93 -1.49
N HIS A 123 -8.99 -5.84 -2.25
CA HIS A 123 -10.00 -5.39 -3.20
C HIS A 123 -9.38 -5.28 -4.58
N ALA A 124 -9.88 -6.06 -5.54
CA ALA A 124 -9.57 -5.86 -6.94
C ALA A 124 -10.14 -4.51 -7.40
N LEU A 125 -9.42 -3.81 -8.27
CA LEU A 125 -9.86 -2.56 -8.86
C LEU A 125 -9.44 -2.42 -10.32
N ASP A 126 -10.26 -1.72 -11.10
CA ASP A 126 -9.93 -1.24 -12.45
C ASP A 126 -9.82 0.29 -12.38
N ASP A 127 -8.60 0.81 -12.48
CA ASP A 127 -8.27 2.24 -12.37
C ASP A 127 -8.85 3.12 -13.50
N SER A 128 -9.52 2.51 -14.50
CA SER A 128 -10.27 3.21 -15.55
C SER A 128 -11.77 3.40 -15.22
N THR A 129 -12.24 2.89 -14.09
CA THR A 129 -13.66 2.93 -13.68
C THR A 129 -13.90 3.87 -12.51
N GLU A 130 -15.14 4.35 -12.35
CA GLU A 130 -15.55 5.15 -11.18
C GLU A 130 -15.41 4.36 -9.87
N GLN A 131 -15.71 3.05 -9.90
CA GLN A 131 -15.52 2.17 -8.75
C GLN A 131 -14.04 2.07 -8.37
N GLY A 132 -13.14 1.88 -9.33
CA GLY A 132 -11.70 1.86 -9.07
C GLY A 132 -11.18 3.19 -8.54
N ARG A 133 -11.67 4.32 -9.08
CA ARG A 133 -11.40 5.65 -8.52
C ARG A 133 -11.86 5.76 -7.06
N ALA A 134 -13.04 5.26 -6.72
CA ALA A 134 -13.54 5.26 -5.35
C ALA A 134 -12.67 4.41 -4.41
N ILE A 135 -12.17 3.26 -4.87
CA ILE A 135 -11.23 2.43 -4.10
C ILE A 135 -9.91 3.18 -3.87
N LEU A 136 -9.33 3.79 -4.91
CA LEU A 136 -8.11 4.61 -4.77
C LEU A 136 -8.33 5.84 -3.89
N GLN A 137 -9.51 6.43 -3.89
CA GLN A 137 -9.87 7.50 -2.95
C GLN A 137 -9.86 6.99 -1.50
N SER A 138 -10.32 5.75 -1.24
CA SER A 138 -10.21 5.14 0.09
C SER A 138 -8.75 4.92 0.50
N VAL A 139 -7.86 4.56 -0.43
CA VAL A 139 -6.41 4.49 -0.19
C VAL A 139 -5.88 5.86 0.28
N TRP A 140 -6.19 6.91 -0.48
CA TRP A 140 -5.78 8.28 -0.14
C TRP A 140 -6.29 8.71 1.24
N ASN A 141 -7.56 8.44 1.54
CA ASN A 141 -8.15 8.76 2.83
C ASN A 141 -7.46 8.01 3.98
N ALA A 142 -7.16 6.72 3.82
CA ALA A 142 -6.44 5.94 4.83
C ALA A 142 -5.02 6.47 5.08
N ASN A 143 -4.29 6.83 4.02
CA ASN A 143 -2.98 7.46 4.16
C ASN A 143 -3.05 8.82 4.85
N ALA A 144 -4.07 9.63 4.54
CA ALA A 144 -4.30 10.91 5.20
C ALA A 144 -4.56 10.75 6.71
N THR A 145 -5.07 9.60 7.15
CA THR A 145 -5.26 9.24 8.56
C THR A 145 -4.05 8.51 9.18
N GLY A 146 -2.93 8.40 8.45
CA GLY A 146 -1.70 7.79 8.97
C GLY A 146 -1.59 6.28 8.76
N ILE A 147 -2.48 5.66 7.97
CA ILE A 147 -2.50 4.22 7.74
C ILE A 147 -1.89 3.90 6.37
N PRO A 148 -0.77 3.16 6.29
CA PRO A 148 -0.20 2.67 5.04
C PRO A 148 -1.12 1.66 4.34
N VAL A 149 -1.06 1.60 3.01
CA VAL A 149 -1.94 0.75 2.21
C VAL A 149 -1.14 0.04 1.11
N PRO A 150 -1.03 -1.30 1.15
CA PRO A 150 -0.40 -2.06 0.08
C PRO A 150 -1.22 -1.96 -1.22
N LEU A 151 -0.53 -1.70 -2.33
CA LEU A 151 -1.11 -1.65 -3.66
C LEU A 151 -0.42 -2.68 -4.55
N TYR A 152 -1.22 -3.46 -5.26
CA TYR A 152 -0.72 -4.33 -6.30
C TYR A 152 -0.77 -3.62 -7.64
N THR A 153 0.28 -3.81 -8.41
CA THR A 153 0.46 -3.19 -9.72
C THR A 153 0.66 -4.24 -10.80
N GLY A 154 0.21 -3.91 -12.01
CA GLY A 154 0.18 -4.85 -13.13
C GLY A 154 0.00 -4.18 -14.49
N GLY A 155 -0.04 -5.03 -15.52
CA GLY A 155 -0.35 -4.63 -16.89
C GLY A 155 -1.85 -4.48 -17.13
N ASN A 156 -2.23 -4.23 -18.38
CA ASN A 156 -3.63 -4.18 -18.79
C ASN A 156 -4.29 -5.56 -18.64
N SER A 157 -5.23 -5.70 -17.70
CA SER A 157 -6.02 -6.92 -17.48
C SER A 157 -7.00 -7.25 -18.61
N ARG A 158 -7.28 -6.30 -19.51
CA ARG A 158 -8.13 -6.49 -20.71
C ARG A 158 -7.48 -7.39 -21.79
N LEU A 159 -6.22 -7.80 -21.64
CA LEU A 159 -5.46 -8.55 -22.65
C LEU A 159 -5.30 -10.06 -22.37
N GLY A 160 -5.91 -10.61 -21.31
CA GLY A 160 -5.99 -12.06 -21.08
C GLY A 160 -5.74 -12.49 -19.62
N LEU A 161 -6.17 -13.72 -19.28
CA LEU A 161 -6.12 -14.30 -17.92
C LEU A 161 -4.70 -14.31 -17.31
N ASP A 162 -3.65 -14.42 -18.14
CA ASP A 162 -2.25 -14.43 -17.70
C ASP A 162 -1.73 -13.04 -17.24
N THR A 163 -2.46 -11.96 -17.57
CA THR A 163 -2.16 -10.58 -17.14
C THR A 163 -2.92 -10.14 -15.90
N ALA A 164 -3.86 -10.97 -15.41
CA ALA A 164 -4.65 -10.71 -14.21
C ALA A 164 -3.93 -11.06 -12.89
N ILE A 165 -2.80 -11.78 -12.98
CA ILE A 165 -1.96 -12.06 -11.81
C ILE A 165 -1.20 -10.77 -11.45
N PRO A 166 -1.42 -10.23 -10.24
CA PRO A 166 -0.66 -9.08 -9.75
C PRO A 166 0.84 -9.35 -9.81
N ARG A 167 1.61 -8.39 -10.34
CA ARG A 167 3.02 -8.63 -10.67
C ARG A 167 4.00 -8.00 -9.69
N HIS A 168 3.57 -6.95 -9.01
CA HIS A 168 4.44 -6.22 -8.10
C HIS A 168 3.62 -5.53 -7.02
N VAL A 169 4.17 -5.43 -5.82
CA VAL A 169 3.53 -4.78 -4.66
C VAL A 169 4.32 -3.53 -4.31
N VAL A 170 3.61 -2.42 -4.14
CA VAL A 170 4.13 -1.16 -3.63
C VAL A 170 3.35 -0.76 -2.39
N LEU A 171 3.86 0.19 -1.60
CA LEU A 171 3.18 0.68 -0.40
C LEU A 171 2.83 2.16 -0.56
N ALA A 172 1.54 2.48 -0.57
CA ALA A 172 1.10 3.85 -0.39
C ALA A 172 1.25 4.22 1.09
N VAL A 173 2.09 5.20 1.39
CA VAL A 173 2.47 5.57 2.77
C VAL A 173 1.84 6.91 3.16
N PRO A 174 1.67 7.18 4.47
CA PRO A 174 1.21 8.47 4.95
C PRO A 174 2.05 9.63 4.39
N PRO A 175 1.41 10.78 4.07
CA PRO A 175 2.13 11.93 3.56
C PRO A 175 3.08 12.49 4.63
N ALA A 176 4.33 12.77 4.25
CA ALA A 176 5.21 13.63 5.04
C ALA A 176 4.85 15.12 4.85
N LYS A 177 5.38 16.00 5.71
CA LYS A 177 5.18 17.47 5.63
C LYS A 177 5.47 18.07 4.25
N GLN A 178 6.40 17.47 3.51
CA GLN A 178 6.83 17.92 2.18
C GLN A 178 5.98 17.35 1.03
N THR A 179 5.06 16.43 1.32
CA THR A 179 4.20 15.83 0.29
C THR A 179 3.21 16.88 -0.21
N ARG A 180 3.06 16.99 -1.54
CA ARG A 180 2.05 17.86 -2.14
C ARG A 180 0.65 17.38 -1.75
N THR A 181 -0.26 18.32 -1.50
CA THR A 181 -1.61 18.05 -0.98
C THR A 181 -2.47 17.13 -1.85
N SER A 182 -2.18 17.03 -3.16
CA SER A 182 -2.87 16.16 -4.12
C SER A 182 -2.08 14.91 -4.52
N ASN A 183 -0.96 14.64 -3.86
CA ASN A 183 -0.07 13.54 -4.21
C ASN A 183 -0.20 12.40 -3.20
N MET A 184 -0.11 11.19 -3.71
CA MET A 184 0.06 9.97 -2.92
C MET A 184 1.55 9.64 -2.88
N ARG A 185 2.07 9.36 -1.69
CA ARG A 185 3.45 8.95 -1.53
C ARG A 185 3.54 7.43 -1.61
N ILE A 186 4.39 6.93 -2.49
CA ILE A 186 4.49 5.49 -2.79
C ILE A 186 5.93 5.02 -2.59
N TYR A 187 6.11 4.04 -1.71
CA TYR A 187 7.35 3.28 -1.56
C TYR A 187 7.37 2.14 -2.58
N GLU A 188 8.41 2.12 -3.43
CA GLU A 188 8.64 1.07 -4.42
C GLU A 188 9.83 0.21 -3.98
N PRO A 189 9.60 -1.07 -3.64
CA PRO A 189 10.60 -1.89 -2.96
C PRO A 189 11.74 -2.39 -3.85
N SER A 190 11.61 -2.42 -5.18
CA SER A 190 12.73 -2.83 -6.06
C SER A 190 13.84 -1.79 -6.07
N SER A 191 13.48 -0.50 -6.10
CA SER A 191 14.44 0.61 -6.07
C SER A 191 14.71 1.13 -4.67
N GLY A 192 13.87 0.81 -3.69
CA GLY A 192 13.99 1.33 -2.33
C GLY A 192 13.68 2.82 -2.23
N MET A 193 12.85 3.34 -3.13
CA MET A 193 12.59 4.77 -3.29
C MET A 193 11.14 5.12 -2.95
N LEU A 194 10.95 6.31 -2.40
CA LEU A 194 9.67 6.99 -2.24
C LEU A 194 9.43 7.95 -3.40
N TYR A 195 8.25 7.88 -3.98
CA TYR A 195 7.79 8.74 -5.05
C TYR A 195 6.57 9.52 -4.60
N ASP A 196 6.52 10.82 -4.91
CA ASP A 196 5.31 11.63 -4.74
C ASP A 196 4.54 11.67 -6.06
N VAL A 197 3.46 10.90 -6.16
CA VAL A 197 2.70 10.71 -7.40
C VAL A 197 1.39 11.48 -7.34
N PRO A 198 1.08 12.37 -8.30
CA PRO A 198 -0.23 12.99 -8.39
C PRO A 198 -1.34 11.94 -8.40
N PHE A 199 -2.40 12.13 -7.63
CA PHE A 199 -3.51 11.17 -7.53
C PHE A 199 -4.10 10.80 -8.91
N GLU A 200 -4.24 11.79 -9.79
CA GLU A 200 -4.78 11.58 -11.14
C GLU A 200 -3.85 10.75 -12.03
N ASP A 201 -2.54 10.75 -11.77
CA ASP A 201 -1.58 9.93 -12.54
C ASP A 201 -1.69 8.43 -12.21
N LEU A 202 -2.40 8.07 -11.13
CA LEU A 202 -2.71 6.69 -10.78
C LEU A 202 -3.97 6.16 -11.48
N LEU A 203 -4.71 7.01 -12.19
CA LEU A 203 -5.98 6.67 -12.83
C LEU A 203 -5.84 6.55 -14.34
N ASN A 204 -6.50 5.56 -14.94
CA ASN A 204 -6.61 5.33 -16.38
C ASN A 204 -5.28 5.45 -17.15
N ARG A 205 -4.17 5.09 -16.51
CA ARG A 205 -2.82 5.32 -17.05
C ARG A 205 -2.55 4.44 -18.27
N LYS A 206 -1.73 4.93 -19.21
CA LYS A 206 -1.42 4.21 -20.48
C LYS A 206 0.05 3.84 -20.64
N THR A 207 0.93 4.51 -19.91
CA THR A 207 2.39 4.34 -19.95
C THR A 207 2.87 3.73 -18.64
N LYS A 208 4.06 3.14 -18.58
CA LYS A 208 4.67 2.61 -17.34
C LYS A 208 5.11 3.74 -16.38
N HIS A 209 5.20 3.45 -15.08
CA HIS A 209 5.54 4.44 -14.05
C HIS A 209 6.45 3.83 -13.00
N ARG A 210 7.54 4.53 -12.68
CA ARG A 210 8.60 4.04 -11.79
C ARG A 210 8.08 3.71 -10.39
N ALA A 211 7.25 4.58 -9.82
CA ALA A 211 6.62 4.36 -8.50
C ALA A 211 5.75 3.10 -8.41
N LEU A 212 5.35 2.52 -9.55
CA LEU A 212 4.52 1.32 -9.63
C LEU A 212 5.35 0.13 -10.12
N GLY A 213 6.64 0.08 -9.81
CA GLY A 213 7.55 -1.00 -10.26
C GLY A 213 7.68 -1.10 -11.78
N ASN A 214 7.52 0.02 -12.50
CA ASN A 214 7.42 0.07 -13.96
C ASN A 214 6.23 -0.69 -14.57
N TRP A 215 5.14 -0.89 -13.81
CA TRP A 215 3.85 -1.37 -14.32
C TRP A 215 2.95 -0.22 -14.77
N THR A 216 1.78 -0.51 -15.33
CA THR A 216 0.84 0.47 -15.92
C THR A 216 -0.38 0.77 -15.05
N HIS A 217 -0.84 -0.18 -14.26
CA HIS A 217 -2.07 -0.03 -13.50
C HIS A 217 -1.89 -0.41 -12.04
N VAL A 218 -2.67 0.23 -11.18
CA VAL A 218 -3.01 -0.36 -9.87
C VAL A 218 -4.16 -1.33 -10.13
N VAL A 219 -4.01 -2.58 -9.69
CA VAL A 219 -4.97 -3.65 -9.99
C VAL A 219 -5.65 -4.19 -8.72
N TRP A 220 -5.03 -4.04 -7.56
CA TRP A 220 -5.66 -4.29 -6.27
C TRP A 220 -5.19 -3.27 -5.24
N ALA A 221 -6.05 -2.99 -4.26
CA ALA A 221 -5.71 -2.31 -3.03
C ALA A 221 -6.00 -3.22 -1.84
N VAL A 222 -5.08 -3.27 -0.88
CA VAL A 222 -5.26 -4.00 0.38
C VAL A 222 -5.67 -2.97 1.44
N LEU A 223 -6.97 -2.71 1.54
CA LEU A 223 -7.52 -1.61 2.32
C LEU A 223 -7.66 -1.99 3.81
N PRO A 224 -7.42 -1.04 4.72
CA PRO A 224 -7.70 -1.22 6.13
C PRO A 224 -9.21 -1.13 6.40
N GLU A 225 -9.67 -1.96 7.32
CA GLU A 225 -10.98 -1.92 7.95
C GLU A 225 -10.77 -1.81 9.47
N PRO A 226 -11.50 -0.94 10.18
CA PRO A 226 -11.41 -0.87 11.63
C PRO A 226 -11.65 -2.25 12.24
N THR A 227 -10.78 -2.66 13.17
CA THR A 227 -11.11 -3.80 14.05
C THR A 227 -12.37 -3.41 14.81
N GLY A 228 -13.47 -4.12 14.60
CA GLY A 228 -14.73 -3.84 15.31
C GLY A 228 -14.46 -3.70 16.79
N THR A 229 -14.95 -2.61 17.40
CA THR A 229 -15.05 -2.54 18.86
C THR A 229 -16.09 -3.58 19.27
N GLU A 230 -15.64 -4.69 19.85
CA GLU A 230 -16.48 -5.48 20.75
C GLU A 230 -16.90 -4.63 21.96
#